data_AF-A0A353PUW9-F1
#
_entry.id   AF-A0A353PUW9-F1
#
_cell.length_a   1.000
_cell.length_b   1.000
_cell.length_c   1.000
_cell.angle_alpha   90.00
_cell.angle_beta   90.00
_cell.angle_gamma   90.00
#
_symmetry.space_group_name_H-M   'P 1'
#
loop_
_entity.id
_entity.type
_entity.pdbx_description
1 polymer ?
#
loop_
_entity_poly.entity_id
_entity_poly.type
_entity_poly.pdbx_seq_one_letter_code
_entity_poly.pdbx_strand_id
1 'polypeptide(L)'
;MKIKRPFAFVILFFSLSLVLFAKPVRVGFFEYKPFHIIEDGNLSGFGYEYLRELQKFTDWKFEYITRVPVLDTQGQPTSRTEKLSYSRALDMLAKGELDIVGSIRKTKEREELYFFPKFSSGHGYETITTLVDNDEFENRKTIKLGLRLGAVQEKDFSDLFRDLFPQPIVFMYYEHYSDLIKALHETKEIDYILSTSLREFSGEQMLRKFNSFEHYFAISKTRPDILAEFNYAHDQLFLQKPSFEDRLYARYYQNQMDAVLSLTEEEKKYIKENPVIQVAHETNWMPIDYEDKDGRVKGITPSIFDYIAAKTGIVFSYISSDKYKNFFPILTDKKNIILASFA
;
A
#
# COMPACT_ATOMS: atom_id res chain seq x y z
N MET A 1 63.01 -63.47 -20.86
CA MET A 1 63.24 -62.02 -20.71
C MET A 1 61.88 -61.32 -20.81
N LYS A 2 61.49 -60.55 -19.79
CA LYS A 2 60.08 -60.17 -19.48
C LYS A 2 59.46 -59.19 -20.49
N ILE A 3 58.26 -59.55 -20.99
CA ILE A 3 57.38 -58.67 -21.77
C ILE A 3 56.54 -57.84 -20.79
N LYS A 4 56.63 -56.50 -20.85
CA LYS A 4 55.78 -55.57 -20.08
C LYS A 4 54.57 -55.16 -20.92
N ARG A 5 53.36 -55.43 -20.43
CA ARG A 5 52.10 -54.84 -20.92
C ARG A 5 51.86 -53.50 -20.22
N PRO A 6 51.38 -52.44 -20.89
CA PRO A 6 50.83 -51.28 -20.19
C PRO A 6 49.36 -51.54 -19.82
N PHE A 7 49.01 -51.27 -18.57
CA PHE A 7 47.63 -51.20 -18.09
C PHE A 7 47.07 -49.82 -18.46
N ALA A 8 46.00 -49.77 -19.23
CA ALA A 8 45.22 -48.55 -19.44
C ALA A 8 44.18 -48.43 -18.32
N PHE A 9 44.25 -47.37 -17.53
CA PHE A 9 43.19 -47.00 -16.57
C PHE A 9 42.27 -46.00 -17.28
N VAL A 10 41.05 -46.44 -17.61
CA VAL A 10 39.97 -45.57 -18.09
C VAL A 10 39.22 -45.08 -16.86
N ILE A 11 39.39 -43.80 -16.49
CA ILE A 11 38.58 -43.15 -15.47
C ILE A 11 37.36 -42.56 -16.18
N LEU A 12 36.21 -43.23 -16.03
CA LEU A 12 34.93 -42.74 -16.52
C LEU A 12 34.41 -41.68 -15.53
N PHE A 13 34.53 -40.40 -15.89
CA PHE A 13 33.83 -39.32 -15.19
C PHE A 13 32.35 -39.37 -15.57
N PHE A 14 31.51 -39.94 -14.71
CA PHE A 14 30.07 -39.71 -14.76
C PHE A 14 29.81 -38.28 -14.28
N SER A 15 29.71 -37.33 -15.22
CA SER A 15 29.16 -36.01 -14.93
C SER A 15 27.66 -36.16 -14.71
N LEU A 16 27.25 -36.33 -13.45
CA LEU A 16 25.86 -36.20 -13.06
C LEU A 16 25.52 -34.70 -13.12
N SER A 17 25.06 -34.22 -14.28
CA SER A 17 24.45 -32.89 -14.36
C SER A 17 23.16 -32.93 -13.56
N LEU A 18 23.18 -32.41 -12.33
CA LEU A 18 21.96 -32.01 -11.64
C LEU A 18 21.29 -30.95 -12.51
N VAL A 19 20.29 -31.37 -13.28
CA VAL A 19 19.34 -30.44 -13.88
C VAL A 19 18.51 -29.93 -12.71
N LEU A 20 18.86 -28.76 -12.19
CA LEU A 20 17.98 -28.00 -11.29
C LEU A 20 16.73 -27.65 -12.10
N PHE A 21 15.66 -28.43 -11.92
CA PHE A 21 14.36 -28.10 -12.48
C PHE A 21 13.76 -26.97 -11.65
N ALA A 22 13.75 -25.76 -12.23
CA ALA A 22 13.10 -24.61 -11.61
C ALA A 22 11.61 -24.90 -11.40
N LYS A 23 11.11 -24.61 -10.21
CA LYS A 23 9.74 -24.91 -9.78
C LYS A 23 8.78 -23.85 -10.33
N PRO A 24 7.82 -24.21 -11.21
CA PRO A 24 6.87 -23.24 -11.75
C PRO A 24 5.92 -22.73 -10.66
N VAL A 25 5.69 -21.41 -10.64
CA VAL A 25 4.81 -20.73 -9.68
C VAL A 25 3.91 -19.75 -10.44
N ARG A 26 2.61 -20.03 -10.48
CA ARG A 26 1.60 -19.22 -11.18
C ARG A 26 1.19 -18.03 -10.31
N VAL A 27 1.48 -16.83 -10.77
CA VAL A 27 1.20 -15.58 -10.03
C VAL A 27 0.08 -14.83 -10.73
N GLY A 28 -1.01 -14.55 -10.02
CA GLY A 28 -2.07 -13.68 -10.53
C GLY A 28 -1.59 -12.23 -10.60
N PHE A 29 -1.60 -11.66 -11.81
CA PHE A 29 -1.06 -10.32 -12.07
C PHE A 29 -2.07 -9.46 -12.84
N PHE A 30 -2.99 -8.84 -12.11
CA PHE A 30 -4.02 -7.94 -12.63
C PHE A 30 -3.56 -6.46 -12.58
N GLU A 31 -4.18 -5.61 -13.39
CA GLU A 31 -3.88 -4.17 -13.46
C GLU A 31 -4.18 -3.46 -12.12
N TYR A 32 -3.14 -2.96 -11.45
CA TYR A 32 -3.27 -2.25 -10.17
C TYR A 32 -2.03 -1.40 -9.89
N LYS A 33 -1.83 -0.32 -10.67
CA LYS A 33 -0.65 0.55 -10.53
C LYS A 33 -0.67 1.28 -9.17
N PRO A 34 0.49 1.48 -8.50
CA PRO A 34 1.83 1.03 -8.90
C PRO A 34 2.20 -0.38 -8.41
N PHE A 35 1.29 -1.09 -7.73
CA PHE A 35 1.57 -2.44 -7.21
C PHE A 35 1.86 -3.44 -8.34
N HIS A 36 1.00 -3.47 -9.35
CA HIS A 36 1.17 -4.23 -10.59
C HIS A 36 1.05 -3.28 -11.78
N ILE A 37 2.12 -3.17 -12.56
CA ILE A 37 2.18 -2.36 -13.78
C ILE A 37 2.30 -3.32 -14.97
N ILE A 38 1.38 -3.16 -15.92
CA ILE A 38 1.34 -3.91 -17.18
C ILE A 38 1.35 -2.88 -18.30
N GLU A 39 2.47 -2.73 -19.00
CA GLU A 39 2.67 -1.74 -20.06
C GLU A 39 3.33 -2.40 -21.26
N ASP A 40 2.64 -2.41 -22.40
CA ASP A 40 3.11 -3.02 -23.66
C ASP A 40 3.63 -4.46 -23.52
N GLY A 41 3.02 -5.23 -22.62
CA GLY A 41 3.41 -6.61 -22.31
C GLY A 41 4.55 -6.76 -21.32
N ASN A 42 5.18 -5.66 -20.90
CA ASN A 42 6.18 -5.65 -19.82
C ASN A 42 5.50 -5.59 -18.45
N LEU A 43 6.08 -6.32 -17.49
CA LEU A 43 5.60 -6.40 -16.11
C LEU A 43 6.59 -5.70 -15.19
N SER A 44 6.08 -4.81 -14.35
CA SER A 44 6.84 -4.09 -13.32
C SER A 44 5.93 -3.71 -12.14
N GLY A 45 6.42 -2.90 -11.21
CA GLY A 45 5.64 -2.48 -10.04
C GLY A 45 6.16 -3.09 -8.74
N PHE A 46 5.62 -2.58 -7.63
CA PHE A 46 6.01 -2.99 -6.28
C PHE A 46 5.93 -4.51 -6.11
N GLY A 47 4.79 -5.11 -6.45
CA GLY A 47 4.56 -6.54 -6.26
C GLY A 47 5.48 -7.42 -7.11
N TYR A 48 5.79 -6.96 -8.33
CA TYR A 48 6.73 -7.65 -9.22
C TYR A 48 8.16 -7.63 -8.68
N GLU A 49 8.68 -6.46 -8.30
CA GLU A 49 10.03 -6.32 -7.75
C GLU A 49 10.17 -7.07 -6.42
N TYR A 50 9.13 -7.06 -5.59
CA TYR A 50 9.11 -7.81 -4.33
C TYR A 50 9.28 -9.31 -4.58
N LEU A 51 8.46 -9.91 -5.44
CA LEU A 51 8.56 -11.34 -5.76
C LEU A 51 9.90 -11.69 -6.42
N ARG A 52 10.41 -10.83 -7.31
CA ARG A 52 11.74 -10.99 -7.93
C ARG A 52 12.86 -10.99 -6.91
N GLU A 53 12.73 -10.25 -5.81
CA GLU A 53 13.71 -10.28 -4.73
C GLU A 53 13.63 -11.60 -3.96
N LEU A 54 12.43 -12.10 -3.67
CA LEU A 54 12.24 -13.42 -3.04
C LEU A 54 12.74 -14.58 -3.90
N GLN A 55 12.60 -14.47 -5.23
CA GLN A 55 13.11 -15.45 -6.19
C GLN A 55 14.60 -15.74 -6.02
N LYS A 56 15.39 -14.82 -5.44
CA LYS A 56 16.82 -15.02 -5.20
C LYS A 56 17.11 -16.04 -4.10
N PHE A 57 16.10 -16.38 -3.29
CA PHE A 57 16.20 -17.31 -2.16
C PHE A 57 15.42 -18.61 -2.41
N THR A 58 14.88 -18.81 -3.61
CA THR A 58 14.08 -19.98 -4.01
C THR A 58 14.46 -20.46 -5.41
N ASP A 59 14.09 -21.69 -5.74
CA ASP A 59 14.24 -22.22 -7.11
C ASP A 59 13.02 -21.91 -8.00
N TRP A 60 12.29 -20.84 -7.70
CA TRP A 60 11.05 -20.52 -8.40
C TRP A 60 11.27 -19.99 -9.81
N LYS A 61 10.37 -20.37 -10.70
CA LYS A 61 10.15 -19.75 -11.99
C LYS A 61 8.72 -19.22 -12.04
N PHE A 62 8.58 -17.90 -11.94
CA PHE A 62 7.25 -17.28 -11.97
C PHE A 62 6.63 -17.32 -13.36
N GLU A 63 5.35 -17.69 -13.39
CA GLU A 63 4.46 -17.60 -14.54
C GLU A 63 3.37 -16.57 -14.21
N TYR A 64 3.53 -15.36 -14.71
CA TYR A 64 2.58 -14.28 -14.44
C TYR A 64 1.35 -14.41 -15.34
N ILE A 65 0.19 -14.63 -14.72
CA ILE A 65 -1.09 -14.76 -15.39
C ILE A 65 -1.77 -13.39 -15.42
N THR A 66 -1.75 -12.74 -16.58
CA THR A 66 -2.34 -11.40 -16.80
C THR A 66 -3.63 -11.43 -17.61
N ARG A 67 -3.88 -12.54 -18.30
CA ARG A 67 -5.07 -12.77 -19.12
C ARG A 67 -5.63 -14.16 -18.84
N VAL A 68 -6.94 -14.28 -18.93
CA VAL A 68 -7.68 -15.52 -18.69
C VAL A 68 -8.79 -15.70 -19.73
N PRO A 69 -9.25 -16.94 -19.96
CA PRO A 69 -10.40 -17.17 -20.81
C PRO A 69 -11.66 -16.48 -20.25
N VAL A 70 -12.44 -15.87 -21.14
CA VAL A 70 -13.79 -15.39 -20.80
C VAL A 70 -14.65 -16.61 -20.52
N LEU A 71 -15.42 -16.59 -19.44
CA LEU A 71 -16.37 -17.65 -19.11
C LEU A 71 -17.73 -17.39 -19.77
N ASP A 72 -18.39 -18.46 -20.25
CA ASP A 72 -19.78 -18.39 -20.70
C ASP A 72 -20.77 -18.36 -19.53
N THR A 73 -22.08 -18.34 -19.83
CA THR A 73 -23.13 -18.28 -18.81
C THR A 73 -23.23 -19.54 -17.95
N GLN A 74 -22.54 -20.62 -18.34
CA GLN A 74 -22.43 -21.88 -17.60
C GLN A 74 -21.08 -21.98 -16.86
N GLY A 75 -20.25 -20.94 -16.92
CA GLY A 75 -18.94 -20.90 -16.28
C GLY A 75 -17.85 -21.69 -17.02
N GLN A 76 -18.06 -22.04 -18.29
CA GLN A 76 -17.07 -22.76 -19.09
C GLN A 76 -16.14 -21.80 -19.85
N PRO A 77 -14.84 -22.12 -19.98
CA PRO A 77 -13.89 -21.31 -20.74
C PRO A 77 -14.25 -21.22 -22.23
N THR A 78 -14.29 -20.00 -22.75
CA THR A 78 -14.42 -19.74 -24.20
C THR A 78 -13.04 -19.58 -24.86
N SER A 79 -13.00 -19.48 -26.19
CA SER A 79 -11.76 -19.18 -26.95
C SER A 79 -11.29 -17.73 -26.81
N ARG A 80 -12.12 -16.84 -26.27
CA ARG A 80 -11.78 -15.43 -26.06
C ARG A 80 -11.03 -15.26 -24.75
N THR A 81 -10.11 -14.29 -24.69
CA THR A 81 -9.40 -13.95 -23.45
C THR A 81 -9.68 -12.51 -23.03
N GLU A 82 -9.75 -12.30 -21.73
CA GLU A 82 -9.86 -10.99 -21.08
C GLU A 82 -8.70 -10.75 -20.11
N LYS A 83 -8.56 -9.52 -19.64
CA LYS A 83 -7.58 -9.19 -18.60
C LYS A 83 -7.98 -9.90 -17.30
N LEU A 84 -7.01 -10.39 -16.54
CA LEU A 84 -7.30 -10.92 -15.20
C LEU A 84 -7.83 -9.78 -14.32
N SER A 85 -8.98 -9.98 -13.68
CA SER A 85 -9.53 -9.09 -12.67
C SER A 85 -9.10 -9.51 -11.27
N TYR A 86 -9.29 -8.61 -10.28
CA TYR A 86 -8.97 -8.91 -8.88
C TYR A 86 -9.84 -10.04 -8.32
N SER A 87 -11.16 -9.94 -8.50
CA SER A 87 -12.14 -10.95 -8.12
C SER A 87 -11.84 -12.30 -8.78
N ARG A 88 -11.52 -12.31 -10.07
CA ARG A 88 -11.14 -13.53 -10.79
C ARG A 88 -9.85 -14.14 -10.26
N ALA A 89 -8.85 -13.32 -9.94
CA ALA A 89 -7.60 -13.79 -9.34
C ALA A 89 -7.84 -14.47 -7.98
N LEU A 90 -8.72 -13.90 -7.14
CA LEU A 90 -9.10 -14.48 -5.86
C LEU A 90 -9.85 -15.82 -5.99
N ASP A 91 -10.78 -15.93 -6.94
CA ASP A 91 -11.48 -17.19 -7.24
C ASP A 91 -10.51 -18.27 -7.72
N MET A 92 -9.63 -17.92 -8.66
CA MET A 92 -8.60 -18.84 -9.18
C MET A 92 -7.59 -19.25 -8.11
N LEU A 93 -7.22 -18.36 -7.19
CA LEU A 93 -6.36 -18.69 -6.04
C LEU A 93 -7.06 -19.71 -5.12
N ALA A 94 -8.35 -19.55 -4.86
CA ALA A 94 -9.12 -20.44 -3.99
C ALA A 94 -9.23 -21.85 -4.58
N LYS A 95 -9.33 -21.94 -5.91
CA LYS A 95 -9.36 -23.18 -6.68
C LYS A 95 -7.98 -23.82 -6.91
N GLY A 96 -6.89 -23.13 -6.55
CA GLY A 96 -5.53 -23.57 -6.81
C GLY A 96 -5.13 -23.52 -8.29
N GLU A 97 -5.83 -22.72 -9.10
CA GLU A 97 -5.47 -22.39 -10.48
C GLU A 97 -4.34 -21.33 -10.52
N LEU A 98 -4.26 -20.50 -9.49
CA LEU A 98 -3.12 -19.64 -9.17
C LEU A 98 -2.46 -20.12 -7.89
N ASP A 99 -1.16 -19.87 -7.77
CA ASP A 99 -0.39 -20.23 -6.59
C ASP A 99 -0.21 -19.04 -5.64
N ILE A 100 -0.02 -17.83 -6.19
CA ILE A 100 0.21 -16.58 -5.44
C ILE A 100 -0.62 -15.44 -6.02
N VAL A 101 -1.24 -14.61 -5.16
CA VAL A 101 -1.82 -13.31 -5.54
C VAL A 101 -1.40 -12.23 -4.53
N GLY A 102 -0.90 -11.10 -5.04
CA GLY A 102 -0.42 -9.98 -4.21
C GLY A 102 -1.49 -8.94 -3.86
N SER A 103 -1.12 -8.01 -2.97
CA SER A 103 -1.96 -6.90 -2.49
C SER A 103 -3.24 -7.37 -1.77
N ILE A 104 -3.16 -8.48 -1.04
CA ILE A 104 -4.32 -9.08 -0.35
C ILE A 104 -4.31 -8.71 1.13
N ARG A 105 -5.38 -8.07 1.59
CA ARG A 105 -5.65 -7.89 3.02
C ARG A 105 -6.02 -9.22 3.66
N LYS A 106 -5.40 -9.53 4.80
CA LYS A 106 -5.71 -10.69 5.63
C LYS A 106 -6.97 -10.43 6.47
N THR A 107 -7.97 -11.30 6.37
CA THR A 107 -9.19 -11.28 7.19
C THR A 107 -9.54 -12.70 7.61
N LYS A 108 -10.39 -12.87 8.62
CA LYS A 108 -10.79 -14.20 9.10
C LYS A 108 -11.42 -15.03 7.98
N GLU A 109 -12.28 -14.41 7.18
CA GLU A 109 -12.94 -15.06 6.04
C GLU A 109 -11.93 -15.48 4.97
N ARG A 110 -10.90 -14.65 4.70
CA ARG A 110 -9.87 -14.98 3.72
C ARG A 110 -8.90 -16.05 4.21
N GLU A 111 -8.66 -16.17 5.52
CA GLU A 111 -7.86 -17.26 6.10
C GLU A 111 -8.55 -18.63 5.93
N GLU A 112 -9.87 -18.66 5.78
CA GLU A 112 -10.61 -19.88 5.42
C GLU A 112 -10.37 -20.30 3.96
N LEU A 113 -9.97 -19.38 3.09
CA LEU A 113 -9.79 -19.62 1.65
C LEU A 113 -8.32 -19.74 1.23
N TYR A 114 -7.41 -19.00 1.87
CA TYR A 114 -6.01 -18.89 1.47
C TYR A 114 -5.05 -19.10 2.63
N PHE A 115 -3.79 -19.38 2.32
CA PHE A 115 -2.70 -19.22 3.26
C PHE A 115 -2.11 -17.80 3.18
N PHE A 116 -1.64 -17.31 4.31
CA PHE A 116 -0.93 -16.04 4.43
C PHE A 116 0.46 -16.30 5.00
N PRO A 117 1.53 -15.74 4.39
CA PRO A 117 2.87 -15.74 4.96
C PRO A 117 2.91 -15.14 6.37
N LYS A 118 3.96 -15.51 7.11
CA LYS A 118 4.19 -15.06 8.49
C LYS A 118 4.34 -13.53 8.58
N PHE A 119 4.98 -12.91 7.59
CA PHE A 119 5.18 -11.46 7.55
C PHE A 119 4.37 -10.85 6.41
N SER A 120 3.87 -9.63 6.64
CA SER A 120 3.28 -8.78 5.61
C SER A 120 4.31 -8.40 4.55
N SER A 121 3.83 -7.81 3.46
CA SER A 121 4.66 -7.28 2.36
C SER A 121 4.52 -5.77 2.20
N GLY A 122 4.02 -5.10 3.24
CA GLY A 122 3.71 -3.68 3.23
C GLY A 122 2.47 -3.33 4.03
N HIS A 123 2.32 -2.03 4.24
CA HIS A 123 1.16 -1.42 4.88
C HIS A 123 0.41 -0.56 3.87
N GLY A 124 -0.91 -0.51 4.04
CA GLY A 124 -1.80 0.39 3.34
C GLY A 124 -2.82 1.01 4.27
N TYR A 125 -3.63 1.89 3.71
CA TYR A 125 -4.81 2.44 4.37
C TYR A 125 -5.94 2.60 3.35
N GLU A 126 -7.18 2.59 3.82
CA GLU A 126 -8.35 2.85 2.98
C GLU A 126 -8.51 4.34 2.72
N THR A 127 -9.00 4.67 1.53
CA THR A 127 -9.13 6.05 1.06
C THR A 127 -10.47 6.28 0.38
N ILE A 128 -11.03 7.46 0.61
CA ILE A 128 -12.09 8.03 -0.22
C ILE A 128 -11.49 9.19 -1.00
N THR A 129 -11.64 9.15 -2.31
CA THR A 129 -11.13 10.18 -3.21
C THR A 129 -12.18 10.64 -4.19
N THR A 130 -11.96 11.83 -4.74
CA THR A 130 -12.76 12.40 -5.82
C THR A 130 -11.88 13.29 -6.70
N LEU A 131 -12.44 13.90 -7.73
CA LEU A 131 -11.72 14.87 -8.56
C LEU A 131 -11.39 16.13 -7.78
N VAL A 132 -10.28 16.78 -8.12
CA VAL A 132 -9.83 18.01 -7.46
C VAL A 132 -10.90 19.12 -7.53
N ASP A 133 -11.63 19.21 -8.64
CA ASP A 133 -12.63 20.27 -8.89
C ASP A 133 -14.08 19.79 -8.66
N ASN A 134 -14.31 18.87 -7.73
CA ASN A 134 -15.66 18.36 -7.45
C ASN A 134 -16.45 19.26 -6.47
N ASP A 135 -16.85 20.45 -6.93
CA ASP A 135 -17.60 21.45 -6.14
C ASP A 135 -19.09 21.12 -5.95
N GLU A 136 -19.60 20.05 -6.56
CA GLU A 136 -21.04 19.75 -6.62
C GLU A 136 -21.57 18.94 -5.42
N PHE A 137 -20.76 18.73 -4.39
CA PHE A 137 -21.08 17.82 -3.28
C PHE A 137 -22.43 18.13 -2.59
N GLU A 138 -22.67 19.40 -2.26
CA GLU A 138 -23.85 19.82 -1.48
C GLU A 138 -25.19 19.66 -2.25
N ASN A 139 -25.14 19.62 -3.57
CA ASN A 139 -26.33 19.62 -4.42
C ASN A 139 -26.82 18.21 -4.82
N ARG A 140 -26.08 17.16 -4.44
CA ARG A 140 -26.39 15.78 -4.84
C ARG A 140 -27.43 15.16 -3.92
N LYS A 141 -28.47 14.54 -4.49
CA LYS A 141 -29.51 13.80 -3.73
C LYS A 141 -29.03 12.44 -3.23
N THR A 142 -28.02 11.87 -3.87
CA THR A 142 -27.48 10.54 -3.60
C THR A 142 -26.02 10.55 -4.01
N ILE A 143 -25.18 9.89 -3.23
CA ILE A 143 -23.75 9.77 -3.50
C ILE A 143 -23.47 8.45 -4.18
N LYS A 144 -22.86 8.48 -5.36
CA LYS A 144 -22.43 7.27 -6.07
C LYS A 144 -20.97 6.99 -5.79
N LEU A 145 -20.69 5.85 -5.18
CA LEU A 145 -19.36 5.50 -4.71
C LEU A 145 -18.88 4.22 -5.41
N GLY A 146 -17.85 4.37 -6.23
CA GLY A 146 -17.27 3.28 -6.99
C GLY A 146 -16.25 2.50 -6.18
N LEU A 147 -16.27 1.18 -6.31
CA LEU A 147 -15.25 0.30 -5.74
C LEU A 147 -14.99 -0.93 -6.61
N ARG A 148 -13.79 -1.49 -6.45
CA ARG A 148 -13.40 -2.71 -7.18
C ARG A 148 -14.11 -3.92 -6.59
N LEU A 149 -14.67 -4.78 -7.45
CA LEU A 149 -15.35 -6.00 -7.01
C LEU A 149 -14.41 -6.88 -6.15
N GLY A 150 -14.90 -7.32 -4.99
CA GLY A 150 -14.16 -8.15 -4.03
C GLY A 150 -13.15 -7.44 -3.13
N ALA A 151 -12.93 -6.13 -3.30
CA ALA A 151 -11.90 -5.39 -2.56
C ALA A 151 -12.32 -4.95 -1.14
N VAL A 152 -13.58 -4.56 -0.95
CA VAL A 152 -14.07 -3.91 0.30
C VAL A 152 -15.37 -4.57 0.77
N GLN A 153 -15.56 -4.64 2.10
CA GLN A 153 -16.83 -5.06 2.71
C GLN A 153 -17.70 -3.83 2.99
N GLU A 154 -18.87 -3.73 2.33
CA GLU A 154 -19.79 -2.58 2.42
C GLU A 154 -20.25 -2.26 3.85
N LYS A 155 -20.43 -3.31 4.65
CA LYS A 155 -21.09 -3.25 5.96
C LYS A 155 -20.34 -2.36 6.95
N ASP A 156 -19.02 -2.29 6.85
CA ASP A 156 -18.19 -1.49 7.74
C ASP A 156 -18.07 -0.02 7.28
N PHE A 157 -18.46 0.28 6.04
CA PHE A 157 -18.22 1.58 5.41
C PHE A 157 -19.34 2.60 5.68
N SER A 158 -20.61 2.20 5.55
CA SER A 158 -21.75 3.14 5.64
C SER A 158 -21.88 3.82 7.00
N ASP A 159 -21.45 3.16 8.08
CA ASP A 159 -21.48 3.75 9.42
C ASP A 159 -20.28 4.66 9.69
N LEU A 160 -19.12 4.38 9.10
CA LEU A 160 -17.87 5.11 9.34
C LEU A 160 -17.82 6.49 8.64
N PHE A 161 -18.62 6.68 7.58
CA PHE A 161 -18.59 7.90 6.74
C PHE A 161 -19.93 8.61 6.62
N ARG A 162 -20.85 8.38 7.55
CA ARG A 162 -22.11 9.13 7.60
C ARG A 162 -21.88 10.62 7.85
N ASP A 163 -20.77 10.98 8.49
CA ASP A 163 -20.33 12.36 8.67
C ASP A 163 -19.87 13.00 7.36
N LEU A 164 -19.16 12.26 6.51
CA LEU A 164 -18.76 12.72 5.18
C LEU A 164 -19.93 12.80 4.22
N PHE A 165 -20.88 11.88 4.31
CA PHE A 165 -21.96 11.73 3.34
C PHE A 165 -23.31 11.72 4.07
N PRO A 166 -23.94 12.90 4.26
CA PRO A 166 -25.27 12.97 4.87
C PRO A 166 -26.36 12.40 3.95
N GLN A 167 -26.10 12.29 2.64
CA GLN A 167 -27.03 11.72 1.66
C GLN A 167 -26.85 10.20 1.53
N PRO A 168 -27.89 9.46 1.08
CA PRO A 168 -27.78 8.03 0.82
C PRO A 168 -26.64 7.69 -0.14
N ILE A 169 -25.92 6.60 0.14
CA ILE A 169 -24.81 6.11 -0.68
C ILE A 169 -25.31 4.95 -1.55
N VAL A 170 -24.94 4.98 -2.84
CA VAL A 170 -25.12 3.88 -3.79
C VAL A 170 -23.74 3.38 -4.21
N PHE A 171 -23.48 2.10 -3.92
CA PHE A 171 -22.23 1.43 -4.28
C PHE A 171 -22.27 0.95 -5.72
N MET A 172 -21.18 1.19 -6.45
CA MET A 172 -21.04 0.78 -7.85
C MET A 172 -19.77 -0.04 -8.04
N TYR A 173 -19.93 -1.25 -8.56
CA TYR A 173 -18.87 -2.26 -8.62
C TYR A 173 -18.23 -2.32 -9.99
N TYR A 174 -16.90 -2.33 -10.00
CA TYR A 174 -16.10 -2.41 -11.21
C TYR A 174 -15.16 -3.61 -11.14
N GLU A 175 -15.17 -4.41 -12.20
CA GLU A 175 -14.33 -5.62 -12.32
C GLU A 175 -12.86 -5.23 -12.53
N HIS A 176 -12.62 -4.24 -13.40
CA HIS A 176 -11.29 -3.72 -13.70
C HIS A 176 -11.09 -2.32 -13.12
N TYR A 177 -9.89 -2.08 -12.62
CA TYR A 177 -9.51 -0.79 -12.07
C TYR A 177 -9.58 0.33 -13.12
N SER A 178 -9.26 0.04 -14.38
CA SER A 178 -9.38 0.99 -15.48
C SER A 178 -10.80 1.51 -15.67
N ASP A 179 -11.81 0.66 -15.47
CA ASP A 179 -13.21 1.03 -15.66
C ASP A 179 -13.71 1.88 -14.49
N LEU A 180 -13.24 1.59 -13.27
CA LEU A 180 -13.47 2.43 -12.09
C LEU A 180 -12.90 3.84 -12.28
N ILE A 181 -11.69 3.96 -12.85
CA ILE A 181 -11.06 5.26 -13.11
C ILE A 181 -11.82 6.02 -14.20
N LYS A 182 -12.19 5.36 -15.30
CA LYS A 182 -13.03 5.97 -16.35
C LYS A 182 -14.37 6.45 -15.81
N ALA A 183 -14.98 5.69 -14.90
CA ALA A 183 -16.25 6.05 -14.28
C ALA A 183 -16.18 7.39 -13.52
N LEU A 184 -15.06 7.67 -12.84
CA LEU A 184 -14.84 8.94 -12.15
C LEU A 184 -14.39 10.06 -13.11
N HIS A 185 -13.42 9.77 -13.97
CA HIS A 185 -12.72 10.79 -14.76
C HIS A 185 -13.43 11.17 -16.05
N GLU A 186 -14.03 10.21 -16.74
CA GLU A 186 -14.56 10.37 -18.09
C GLU A 186 -16.08 10.37 -18.11
N THR A 187 -16.71 9.28 -17.64
CA THR A 187 -18.16 9.11 -17.79
C THR A 187 -18.97 9.80 -16.69
N LYS A 188 -18.32 10.20 -15.59
CA LYS A 188 -18.97 10.80 -14.41
C LYS A 188 -20.12 9.93 -13.86
N GLU A 189 -19.96 8.62 -13.98
CA GLU A 189 -20.92 7.63 -13.48
C GLU A 189 -20.89 7.51 -11.96
N ILE A 190 -19.72 7.76 -11.37
CA ILE A 190 -19.48 7.78 -9.92
C ILE A 190 -18.92 9.13 -9.49
N ASP A 191 -19.08 9.41 -8.21
CA ASP A 191 -18.72 10.69 -7.60
C ASP A 191 -17.43 10.54 -6.78
N TYR A 192 -17.26 9.36 -6.17
CA TYR A 192 -16.13 9.02 -5.31
C TYR A 192 -15.61 7.64 -5.62
N ILE A 193 -14.32 7.43 -5.36
CA ILE A 193 -13.70 6.10 -5.34
C ILE A 193 -13.41 5.73 -3.90
N LEU A 194 -13.93 4.57 -3.47
CA LEU A 194 -13.48 3.87 -2.27
C LEU A 194 -12.48 2.81 -2.65
N SER A 195 -11.26 2.97 -2.16
CA SER A 195 -10.18 2.03 -2.43
C SER A 195 -9.10 2.11 -1.35
N THR A 196 -7.86 1.79 -1.69
CA THR A 196 -6.72 1.82 -0.77
C THR A 196 -5.58 2.68 -1.31
N SER A 197 -4.66 3.04 -0.42
CA SER A 197 -3.41 3.74 -0.72
C SER A 197 -2.44 2.97 -1.61
N LEU A 198 -2.74 1.71 -1.95
CA LEU A 198 -1.87 0.88 -2.80
C LEU A 198 -2.07 1.14 -4.29
N ARG A 199 -2.99 2.04 -4.65
CA ARG A 199 -3.27 2.45 -6.04
C ARG A 199 -2.70 3.82 -6.35
N GLU A 200 -2.53 4.11 -7.63
CA GLU A 200 -2.25 5.44 -8.13
C GLU A 200 -3.47 6.37 -8.04
N PHE A 201 -3.22 7.57 -7.53
CA PHE A 201 -4.12 8.73 -7.57
C PHE A 201 -3.66 9.63 -8.71
N SER A 202 -4.53 9.91 -9.68
CA SER A 202 -4.22 10.81 -10.80
C SER A 202 -5.37 11.78 -11.00
N GLY A 203 -5.12 13.09 -10.87
CA GLY A 203 -6.17 14.10 -10.95
C GLY A 203 -7.23 14.01 -9.84
N GLU A 204 -6.88 13.37 -8.72
CA GLU A 204 -7.77 13.13 -7.60
C GLU A 204 -7.28 13.83 -6.33
N GLN A 205 -8.22 14.28 -5.51
CA GLN A 205 -7.98 14.69 -4.12
C GLN A 205 -8.47 13.61 -3.14
N MET A 206 -7.74 13.44 -2.05
CA MET A 206 -8.10 12.51 -0.98
C MET A 206 -8.94 13.24 0.08
N LEU A 207 -10.18 12.80 0.26
CA LEU A 207 -11.08 13.38 1.26
C LEU A 207 -10.87 12.77 2.64
N ARG A 208 -10.57 11.46 2.67
CA ARG A 208 -10.30 10.76 3.92
C ARG A 208 -9.37 9.58 3.74
N LYS A 209 -8.55 9.36 4.76
CA LYS A 209 -7.76 8.15 4.98
C LYS A 209 -8.15 7.53 6.31
N PHE A 210 -8.25 6.22 6.34
CA PHE A 210 -8.70 5.48 7.52
C PHE A 210 -8.29 4.01 7.42
N ASN A 211 -8.54 3.24 8.47
CA ASN A 211 -8.27 1.80 8.51
C ASN A 211 -6.89 1.43 7.95
N SER A 212 -5.84 1.67 8.71
CA SER A 212 -4.53 1.11 8.37
C SER A 212 -4.59 -0.41 8.42
N PHE A 213 -3.97 -1.07 7.43
CA PHE A 213 -3.93 -2.52 7.32
C PHE A 213 -2.60 -2.98 6.74
N GLU A 214 -2.25 -4.23 7.02
CA GLU A 214 -1.17 -4.95 6.34
C GLU A 214 -1.71 -5.67 5.10
N HIS A 215 -0.89 -5.73 4.05
CA HIS A 215 -1.18 -6.54 2.87
C HIS A 215 -0.13 -7.63 2.65
N TYR A 216 -0.55 -8.67 1.95
CA TYR A 216 0.19 -9.92 1.81
C TYR A 216 0.17 -10.40 0.37
N PHE A 217 1.12 -11.28 0.04
CA PHE A 217 0.97 -12.25 -1.04
C PHE A 217 0.22 -13.46 -0.50
N ALA A 218 -1.07 -13.57 -0.79
CA ALA A 218 -1.86 -14.73 -0.42
C ALA A 218 -1.45 -15.93 -1.28
N ILE A 219 -1.45 -17.11 -0.67
CA ILE A 219 -0.97 -18.36 -1.26
C ILE A 219 -2.12 -19.36 -1.29
N SER A 220 -2.22 -20.12 -2.37
CA SER A 220 -3.25 -21.16 -2.50
C SER A 220 -3.14 -22.19 -1.38
N LYS A 221 -4.29 -22.63 -0.84
CA LYS A 221 -4.34 -23.74 0.13
C LYS A 221 -3.87 -25.07 -0.46
N THR A 222 -3.84 -25.21 -1.79
CA THR A 222 -3.28 -26.38 -2.47
C THR A 222 -1.74 -26.38 -2.47
N ARG A 223 -1.10 -25.30 -2.01
CA ARG A 223 0.36 -25.08 -2.08
C ARG A 223 1.02 -24.76 -0.72
N PRO A 224 0.90 -25.63 0.30
CA PRO A 224 1.61 -25.44 1.57
C PRO A 224 3.14 -25.44 1.39
N ASP A 225 3.64 -26.08 0.33
CA ASP A 225 5.04 -26.05 -0.07
C ASP A 225 5.51 -24.62 -0.43
N ILE A 226 4.70 -23.88 -1.21
CA ILE A 226 5.02 -22.48 -1.54
C ILE A 226 4.96 -21.60 -0.29
N LEU A 227 4.01 -21.83 0.63
CA LEU A 227 3.96 -21.08 1.89
C LEU A 227 5.25 -21.23 2.71
N ALA A 228 5.75 -22.46 2.85
CA ALA A 228 6.98 -22.72 3.59
C ALA A 228 8.19 -22.04 2.93
N GLU A 229 8.33 -22.17 1.61
CA GLU A 229 9.41 -21.55 0.84
C GLU A 229 9.33 -20.02 0.85
N PHE A 230 8.12 -19.45 0.78
CA PHE A 230 7.88 -18.02 0.87
C PHE A 230 8.34 -17.47 2.22
N ASN A 231 7.94 -18.13 3.32
CA ASN A 231 8.35 -17.74 4.68
C ASN A 231 9.88 -17.79 4.84
N TYR A 232 10.53 -18.84 4.32
CA TYR A 232 11.98 -18.94 4.33
C TYR A 232 12.64 -17.79 3.53
N ALA A 233 12.16 -17.50 2.33
CA ALA A 233 12.67 -16.41 1.51
C ALA A 233 12.50 -15.04 2.17
N HIS A 234 11.38 -14.83 2.86
CA HIS A 234 11.14 -13.64 3.69
C HIS A 234 12.15 -13.51 4.83
N ASP A 235 12.38 -14.59 5.60
CA ASP A 235 13.37 -14.57 6.67
C ASP A 235 14.77 -14.19 6.13
N GLN A 236 15.17 -14.76 4.99
CA GLN A 236 16.45 -14.41 4.34
C GLN A 236 16.49 -12.96 3.87
N LEU A 237 15.40 -12.47 3.27
CA LEU A 237 15.30 -11.08 2.81
C LEU A 237 15.46 -10.10 3.98
N PHE A 238 14.77 -10.32 5.09
CA PHE A 238 14.87 -9.43 6.26
C PHE A 238 16.23 -9.48 6.92
N LEU A 239 16.86 -10.66 7.01
CA LEU A 239 18.21 -10.79 7.57
C LEU A 239 19.27 -10.06 6.73
N GLN A 240 19.14 -10.10 5.40
CA GLN A 240 20.14 -9.54 4.49
C GLN A 240 19.84 -8.08 4.11
N LYS A 241 18.57 -7.67 4.09
CA LYS A 241 18.11 -6.35 3.65
C LYS A 241 16.94 -5.83 4.51
N PRO A 242 17.17 -5.48 5.78
CA PRO A 242 16.10 -5.02 6.68
C PRO A 242 15.23 -3.88 6.15
N SER A 243 15.84 -2.91 5.45
CA SER A 243 15.12 -1.75 4.87
C SER A 243 14.71 -1.96 3.40
N PHE A 244 14.57 -3.21 2.93
CA PHE A 244 14.13 -3.46 1.55
C PHE A 244 12.72 -2.93 1.29
N GLU A 245 11.76 -3.30 2.15
CA GLU A 245 10.36 -2.93 2.00
C GLU A 245 10.18 -1.41 2.02
N ASP A 246 10.76 -0.71 3.00
CA ASP A 246 10.67 0.75 3.11
C ASP A 246 11.19 1.48 1.86
N ARG A 247 12.34 1.02 1.33
CA ARG A 247 12.93 1.62 0.12
C ARG A 247 12.12 1.32 -1.12
N LEU A 248 11.56 0.12 -1.23
CA LEU A 248 10.68 -0.25 -2.33
C LEU A 248 9.38 0.57 -2.27
N TYR A 249 8.82 0.72 -1.07
CA TYR A 249 7.63 1.51 -0.82
C TYR A 249 7.85 2.97 -1.19
N ALA A 250 8.93 3.59 -0.69
CA ALA A 250 9.28 4.97 -1.04
C ALA A 250 9.39 5.16 -2.56
N ARG A 251 10.06 4.26 -3.28
CA ARG A 251 10.19 4.38 -4.75
C ARG A 251 8.85 4.41 -5.48
N TYR A 252 7.88 3.59 -5.06
CA TYR A 252 6.62 3.42 -5.77
C TYR A 252 5.49 4.34 -5.27
N TYR A 253 5.55 4.79 -4.01
CA TYR A 253 4.44 5.48 -3.34
C TYR A 253 4.80 6.90 -2.84
N GLN A 254 6.07 7.32 -2.86
CA GLN A 254 6.48 8.64 -2.32
C GLN A 254 5.76 9.82 -2.99
N ASN A 255 5.55 9.76 -4.31
CA ASN A 255 4.85 10.83 -5.04
C ASN A 255 3.33 10.87 -4.75
N GLN A 256 2.75 9.78 -4.22
CA GLN A 256 1.34 9.73 -3.85
C GLN A 256 1.08 10.35 -2.47
N MET A 257 2.11 10.43 -1.62
CA MET A 257 2.02 11.06 -0.31
C MET A 257 2.00 12.59 -0.38
N ASP A 258 2.33 13.17 -1.53
CA ASP A 258 2.16 14.60 -1.82
C ASP A 258 0.73 14.95 -2.28
N ALA A 259 -0.23 14.01 -2.14
CA ALA A 259 -1.65 14.32 -2.23
C ALA A 259 -1.94 15.62 -1.47
N VAL A 260 -2.40 16.62 -2.21
CA VAL A 260 -2.61 17.99 -1.74
C VAL A 260 -3.34 17.94 -0.41
N LEU A 261 -2.73 18.51 0.63
CA LEU A 261 -3.37 18.64 1.95
C LEU A 261 -4.66 19.45 1.76
N SER A 262 -5.79 18.75 1.67
CA SER A 262 -7.10 19.38 1.53
C SER A 262 -7.62 19.69 2.93
N LEU A 263 -7.54 20.96 3.30
CA LEU A 263 -8.09 21.48 4.54
C LEU A 263 -9.59 21.70 4.37
N THR A 264 -10.38 21.31 5.36
CA THR A 264 -11.81 21.62 5.45
C THR A 264 -12.03 23.14 5.52
N GLU A 265 -13.25 23.61 5.23
CA GLU A 265 -13.57 25.04 5.35
C GLU A 265 -13.44 25.53 6.81
N GLU A 266 -13.76 24.68 7.78
CA GLU A 266 -13.53 24.94 9.20
C GLU A 266 -12.04 25.08 9.52
N GLU A 267 -11.19 24.21 8.99
CA GLU A 267 -9.72 24.29 9.19
C GLU A 267 -9.12 25.51 8.50
N LYS A 268 -9.52 25.81 7.26
CA LYS A 268 -9.11 27.03 6.55
C LYS A 268 -9.51 28.28 7.34
N LYS A 269 -10.74 28.32 7.85
CA LYS A 269 -11.22 29.40 8.71
C LYS A 269 -10.41 29.49 10.00
N TYR A 270 -10.13 28.37 10.65
CA TYR A 270 -9.31 28.33 11.86
C TYR A 270 -7.90 28.88 11.62
N ILE A 271 -7.24 28.47 10.53
CA ILE A 271 -5.89 28.96 10.16
C ILE A 271 -5.92 30.46 9.89
N LYS A 272 -6.96 30.95 9.21
CA LYS A 272 -7.15 32.38 8.94
C LYS A 272 -7.39 33.20 10.21
N GLU A 273 -8.14 32.65 11.17
CA GLU A 273 -8.45 33.31 12.45
C GLU A 273 -7.29 33.21 13.46
N ASN A 274 -6.39 32.23 13.30
CA ASN A 274 -5.28 31.94 14.21
C ASN A 274 -3.94 31.91 13.45
N PRO A 275 -3.47 33.06 12.93
CA PRO A 275 -2.31 33.11 12.04
C PRO A 275 -0.99 32.70 12.71
N VAL A 276 -0.92 32.78 14.05
CA VAL A 276 0.25 32.38 14.83
C VAL A 276 -0.17 31.39 15.93
N ILE A 277 0.44 30.22 15.93
CA ILE A 277 0.32 29.23 16.99
C ILE A 277 1.60 29.26 17.83
N GLN A 278 1.44 29.35 19.16
CA GLN A 278 2.57 29.32 20.09
C GLN A 278 2.91 27.88 20.46
N VAL A 279 4.17 27.50 20.28
CA VAL A 279 4.73 26.19 20.58
C VAL A 279 5.54 26.31 21.87
N ALA A 280 4.99 25.71 22.93
CA ALA A 280 5.65 25.60 24.21
C ALA A 280 6.71 24.50 24.18
N HIS A 281 7.96 24.89 24.33
CA HIS A 281 9.10 24.08 23.97
C HIS A 281 10.14 24.10 25.12
N GLU A 282 10.83 22.97 25.33
CA GLU A 282 11.83 22.82 26.39
C GLU A 282 13.23 23.08 25.84
N THR A 283 14.04 23.88 26.54
CA THR A 283 15.30 24.38 25.96
C THR A 283 16.44 23.36 25.94
N ASN A 284 16.31 22.23 26.64
CA ASN A 284 17.43 21.30 26.91
C ASN A 284 17.10 19.82 26.67
N TRP A 285 16.16 19.49 25.78
CA TRP A 285 15.78 18.12 25.50
C TRP A 285 16.32 17.60 24.16
N MET A 286 17.65 17.48 24.07
CA MET A 286 18.29 16.92 22.87
C MET A 286 17.95 15.43 22.66
N PRO A 287 17.75 14.96 21.41
CA PRO A 287 17.73 15.70 20.15
C PRO A 287 16.31 16.19 19.75
N ILE A 288 15.35 16.11 20.65
CA ILE A 288 13.92 16.31 20.38
C ILE A 288 13.60 17.80 20.22
N ASP A 289 13.93 18.61 21.22
CA ASP A 289 13.63 20.04 21.30
C ASP A 289 14.67 20.71 22.21
N TYR A 290 15.43 21.65 21.67
CA TYR A 290 16.51 22.34 22.38
C TYR A 290 16.82 23.69 21.73
N GLU A 291 17.54 24.56 22.45
CA GLU A 291 18.10 25.78 21.86
C GLU A 291 19.58 25.59 21.51
N ASP A 292 19.98 26.07 20.33
CA ASP A 292 21.39 26.21 20.01
C ASP A 292 22.05 27.34 20.82
N LYS A 293 23.37 27.49 20.70
CA LYS A 293 24.14 28.53 21.39
C LYS A 293 23.69 29.97 21.09
N ASP A 294 22.96 30.18 19.99
CA ASP A 294 22.44 31.48 19.57
C ASP A 294 20.97 31.66 20.02
N GLY A 295 20.42 30.73 20.82
CA GLY A 295 19.04 30.73 21.28
C GLY A 295 18.03 30.29 20.22
N ARG A 296 18.47 29.66 19.12
CA ARG A 296 17.55 29.18 18.08
C ARG A 296 17.02 27.81 18.44
N VAL A 297 15.71 27.64 18.34
CA VAL A 297 15.05 26.34 18.56
C VAL A 297 15.49 25.34 17.48
N LYS A 298 15.93 24.15 17.91
CA LYS A 298 16.48 23.06 17.11
C LYS A 298 15.99 21.72 17.64
N GLY A 299 16.04 20.71 16.78
CA GLY A 299 15.63 19.34 17.11
C GLY A 299 14.62 18.75 16.13
N ILE A 300 14.18 17.54 16.45
CA ILE A 300 13.18 16.81 15.67
C ILE A 300 11.84 17.57 15.67
N THR A 301 11.41 18.04 16.84
CA THR A 301 10.14 18.72 17.03
C THR A 301 10.00 20.02 16.21
N PRO A 302 10.91 21.00 16.30
CA PRO A 302 10.82 22.20 15.45
C PRO A 302 10.91 21.88 13.96
N SER A 303 11.67 20.83 13.56
CA SER A 303 11.73 20.39 12.16
C SER A 303 10.38 19.84 11.65
N ILE A 304 9.60 19.19 12.52
CA ILE A 304 8.23 18.75 12.22
C ILE A 304 7.31 19.98 12.06
N PHE A 305 7.41 20.98 12.95
CA PHE A 305 6.61 22.20 12.84
C PHE A 305 6.93 23.02 11.59
N ASP A 306 8.20 23.10 11.19
CA ASP A 306 8.61 23.74 9.94
C ASP A 306 7.97 23.02 8.73
N TYR A 307 7.92 21.69 8.75
CA TYR A 307 7.24 20.91 7.71
C TYR A 307 5.72 21.16 7.69
N ILE A 308 5.06 21.22 8.85
CA ILE A 308 3.64 21.54 8.95
C ILE A 308 3.37 22.97 8.45
N ALA A 309 4.17 23.94 8.85
CA ALA A 309 4.08 25.33 8.39
C ALA A 309 4.19 25.43 6.87
N ALA A 310 5.17 24.73 6.27
CA ALA A 310 5.35 24.69 4.82
C ALA A 310 4.14 24.09 4.07
N LYS A 311 3.42 23.13 4.68
CA LYS A 311 2.25 22.46 4.08
C LYS A 311 0.91 23.17 4.35
N THR A 312 0.79 23.94 5.44
CA THR A 312 -0.48 24.55 5.89
C THR A 312 -0.53 26.06 5.77
N GLY A 313 0.62 26.74 5.74
CA GLY A 313 0.73 28.18 5.85
C GLY A 313 0.58 28.73 7.29
N ILE A 314 0.42 27.87 8.31
CA ILE A 314 0.43 28.28 9.72
C ILE A 314 1.81 28.82 10.09
N VAL A 315 1.85 29.92 10.85
CA VAL A 315 3.09 30.42 11.45
C VAL A 315 3.22 29.88 12.87
N PHE A 316 4.32 29.21 13.16
CA PHE A 316 4.66 28.81 14.53
C PHE A 316 5.61 29.82 15.16
N SER A 317 5.36 30.14 16.43
CA SER A 317 6.28 30.90 17.28
C SER A 317 6.58 30.09 18.53
N TYR A 318 7.75 30.24 19.13
CA TYR A 318 8.17 29.40 20.23
C TYR A 318 8.16 30.17 21.55
N ILE A 319 7.74 29.50 22.62
CA ILE A 319 7.86 29.99 24.00
C ILE A 319 8.71 29.01 24.79
N SER A 320 9.83 29.50 25.31
CA SER A 320 10.89 28.67 25.90
C SER A 320 10.70 28.50 27.40
N SER A 321 10.99 27.30 27.92
CA SER A 321 11.16 27.07 29.35
C SER A 321 12.18 25.96 29.61
N ASP A 322 12.78 25.97 30.80
CA ASP A 322 13.70 24.93 31.25
C ASP A 322 12.97 23.62 31.59
N LYS A 323 11.67 23.69 31.90
CA LYS A 323 10.84 22.54 32.26
C LYS A 323 9.43 22.69 31.72
N TYR A 324 8.94 21.65 31.06
CA TYR A 324 7.61 21.60 30.48
C TYR A 324 6.45 21.91 31.43
N LYS A 325 6.53 21.49 32.70
CA LYS A 325 5.49 21.74 33.72
C LYS A 325 5.17 23.23 33.91
N ASN A 326 6.08 24.11 33.54
CA ASN A 326 5.91 25.55 33.64
C ASN A 326 4.84 26.07 32.66
N PHE A 327 4.50 25.29 31.63
CA PHE A 327 3.46 25.63 30.67
C PHE A 327 2.05 25.20 31.10
N PHE A 328 1.90 24.30 32.08
CA PHE A 328 0.57 23.81 32.53
C PHE A 328 -0.42 24.92 32.91
N PRO A 329 -0.03 25.97 33.65
CA PRO A 329 -0.96 27.05 33.99
C PRO A 329 -1.46 27.86 32.78
N ILE A 330 -0.68 27.95 31.70
CA ILE A 330 -1.01 28.78 30.55
C ILE A 330 -1.74 28.03 29.43
N LEU A 331 -1.69 26.70 29.45
CA LEU A 331 -2.37 25.84 28.48
C LEU A 331 -3.88 25.80 28.69
N THR A 332 -4.36 25.98 29.92
CA THR A 332 -5.80 26.02 30.22
C THR A 332 -6.44 27.35 29.87
N ASP A 333 -5.65 28.42 29.82
CA ASP A 333 -6.13 29.80 29.70
C ASP A 333 -6.04 30.35 28.27
N LYS A 334 -5.21 29.76 27.40
CA LYS A 334 -4.98 30.23 26.03
C LYS A 334 -5.28 29.15 25.00
N LYS A 335 -6.21 29.44 24.09
CA LYS A 335 -6.64 28.51 23.02
C LYS A 335 -5.58 28.20 21.96
N ASN A 336 -4.49 28.98 21.89
CA ASN A 336 -3.51 28.92 20.79
C ASN A 336 -2.10 28.54 21.23
N ILE A 337 -1.96 27.86 22.37
CA ILE A 337 -0.69 27.27 22.80
C ILE A 337 -0.77 25.76 22.62
N ILE A 338 0.17 25.21 21.86
CA ILE A 338 0.40 23.78 21.76
C ILE A 338 1.73 23.44 22.40
N LEU A 339 1.84 22.20 22.84
CA LEU A 339 3.06 21.70 23.44
C LEU A 339 3.89 20.96 22.40
N ALA A 340 5.18 21.28 22.37
CA ALA A 340 6.09 20.76 21.36
C ALA A 340 6.30 19.24 21.54
N SER A 341 6.56 18.80 22.76
CA SER A 341 6.84 17.41 23.10
C SER A 341 6.77 17.20 24.63
N PHE A 342 6.40 16.01 25.10
CA PHE A 342 6.35 15.69 26.54
C PHE A 342 6.76 14.24 26.83
N ALA A 343 7.23 14.00 28.05
CA ALA A 343 7.53 12.67 28.59
C ALA A 343 6.71 12.40 29.85
#